data_AF-A0A366ZJD1-F1
#
_entry.id   AF-A0A366ZJD1-F1
#
_cell.length_a   1.000
_cell.length_b   1.000
_cell.length_c   1.000
_cell.angle_alpha   90.00
_cell.angle_beta   90.00
_cell.angle_gamma   90.00
#
_symmetry.space_group_name_H-M   'P 1'
#
loop_
_entity.id
_entity.type
_entity.pdbx_description
1 polymer ?
#
loop_
_entity_poly.entity_id
_entity_poly.type
_entity_poly.pdbx_seq_one_letter_code
_entity_poly.pdbx_strand_id
1 'polypeptide(L)'
;MTVQVLNGANLGRLGQREPQTYGSTTYLELVDLIGATAGELGLEVRVRQTDDEGELLRWVHAAADAGDPVVINPGGWSHTSVVLHDALAMLTAPLVEVHISNIHRREEFRHSSYVSRVADGVIAGLGVEGYALALRWLAARGAR
;
A
#
# COMPACT_ATOMS: atom_id res chain seq x y z
N MET A 1 -0.76 -2.29 18.36
CA MET A 1 -1.26 -2.64 17.02
C MET A 1 -0.51 -1.74 16.06
N THR A 2 0.15 -2.30 15.05
CA THR A 2 1.07 -1.54 14.20
C THR A 2 0.54 -1.56 12.77
N VAL A 3 0.27 -0.38 12.20
CA VAL A 3 -0.20 -0.32 10.81
C VAL A 3 0.94 -0.71 9.88
N GLN A 4 0.70 -1.75 9.07
CA GLN A 4 1.67 -2.27 8.12
C GLN A 4 1.51 -1.54 6.79
N VAL A 5 2.52 -0.77 6.38
CA VAL A 5 2.55 -0.13 5.07
C VAL A 5 3.46 -0.95 4.15
N LEU A 6 2.85 -1.68 3.22
CA LEU A 6 3.53 -2.71 2.41
C LEU A 6 3.58 -2.28 0.94
N ASN A 7 4.79 -2.20 0.39
CA ASN A 7 5.05 -1.77 -0.97
C ASN A 7 5.63 -2.91 -1.80
N GLY A 8 5.01 -3.18 -2.95
CA GLY A 8 5.39 -4.27 -3.84
C GLY A 8 6.47 -3.89 -4.85
N ALA A 9 6.53 -4.68 -5.93
CA ALA A 9 7.59 -4.61 -6.92
C ALA A 9 7.77 -3.22 -7.53
N ASN A 10 9.03 -2.82 -7.68
CA ASN A 10 9.54 -1.56 -8.25
C ASN A 10 9.35 -0.30 -7.40
N LEU A 11 8.62 -0.34 -6.28
CA LEU A 11 8.38 0.87 -5.49
C LEU A 11 9.65 1.40 -4.81
N GLY A 12 10.64 0.54 -4.54
CA GLY A 12 11.96 0.97 -4.06
C GLY A 12 12.73 1.83 -5.08
N ARG A 13 12.24 1.93 -6.33
CA ARG A 13 12.82 2.72 -7.43
C ARG A 13 12.12 4.07 -7.66
N LEU A 14 11.20 4.47 -6.79
CA LEU A 14 10.58 5.80 -6.85
C LEU A 14 11.65 6.91 -6.88
N GLY A 15 11.38 7.97 -7.65
CA GLY A 15 12.32 9.07 -7.89
C GLY A 15 13.42 8.79 -8.92
N GLN A 16 13.66 7.53 -9.31
CA GLN A 16 14.68 7.17 -10.31
C GLN A 16 14.10 6.87 -11.70
N ARG A 17 12.77 6.71 -11.82
CA ARG A 17 12.11 6.24 -13.04
C ARG A 17 10.94 7.15 -13.43
N GLU A 18 10.94 7.63 -14.67
CA GLU A 18 9.85 8.39 -15.31
C GLU A 18 9.23 9.51 -14.43
N PRO A 19 9.99 10.57 -14.09
CA PRO A 19 9.55 11.61 -13.15
C PRO A 19 8.24 12.31 -13.55
N GLN A 20 7.96 12.38 -14.85
CA GLN A 20 6.75 12.98 -15.41
C GLN A 20 5.47 12.19 -15.05
N THR A 21 5.59 10.88 -14.79
CA THR A 21 4.44 9.99 -14.52
C THR A 21 4.26 9.72 -13.02
N TYR A 22 5.36 9.60 -12.27
CA TYR A 22 5.33 9.17 -10.86
C TYR A 22 5.73 10.27 -9.86
N GLY A 23 6.10 11.45 -10.34
CA GLY A 23 6.67 12.53 -9.53
C GLY A 23 8.15 12.33 -9.24
N SER A 24 8.79 13.34 -8.63
CA SER A 24 10.20 13.30 -8.23
C SER A 24 10.43 12.68 -6.85
N THR A 25 9.36 12.35 -6.13
CA THR A 25 9.44 11.81 -4.76
C THR A 25 10.14 10.46 -4.77
N THR A 26 11.19 10.35 -3.98
CA THR A 26 11.95 9.12 -3.74
C THR A 26 11.23 8.20 -2.76
N TYR A 27 11.62 6.93 -2.72
CA TYR A 27 11.09 6.00 -1.73
C TYR A 27 11.38 6.45 -0.28
N LEU A 28 12.53 7.06 -0.03
CA LEU A 28 12.88 7.60 1.29
C LEU A 28 11.93 8.74 1.70
N GLU A 29 11.69 9.69 0.81
CA GLU A 29 10.74 10.79 1.08
C GLU A 29 9.31 10.28 1.28
N LEU A 30 8.90 9.20 0.61
CA LEU A 30 7.64 8.52 0.89
C LEU A 30 7.60 7.93 2.31
N VAL A 31 8.68 7.27 2.75
CA VAL A 31 8.80 6.73 4.11
C VAL A 31 8.71 7.86 5.14
N ASP A 32 9.38 8.99 4.90
CA ASP A 32 9.34 10.16 5.78
C ASP A 32 7.93 10.77 5.86
N LEU A 33 7.23 10.91 4.74
CA LEU A 33 5.84 11.36 4.69
C LEU A 33 4.92 10.47 5.53
N ILE A 34 5.05 9.14 5.37
CA ILE A 34 4.27 8.16 6.13
C ILE A 34 4.57 8.27 7.61
N GLY A 35 5.85 8.35 7.99
CA GLY A 35 6.29 8.48 9.38
C GLY A 35 5.77 9.76 10.04
N ALA A 36 5.87 10.89 9.35
CA ALA A 36 5.34 12.17 9.84
C ALA A 36 3.81 12.11 10.03
N THR A 37 3.08 11.58 9.04
CA THR A 37 1.62 11.42 9.12
C THR A 37 1.21 10.50 10.27
N ALA A 38 1.93 9.39 10.47
CA ALA A 38 1.67 8.48 11.57
C ALA A 38 1.88 9.16 12.93
N GLY A 39 2.95 9.95 13.07
CA GLY A 39 3.22 10.74 14.28
C GLY A 39 2.10 11.74 14.59
N GLU A 40 1.59 12.45 13.58
CA GLU A 40 0.43 13.36 13.74
C GLU A 40 -0.84 12.63 14.21
N LEU A 41 -1.03 11.38 13.76
CA LEU A 41 -2.22 10.58 14.06
C LEU A 41 -2.08 9.74 15.34
N GLY A 42 -0.89 9.72 15.97
CA GLY A 42 -0.59 8.85 17.10
C GLY A 42 -0.59 7.36 16.74
N LEU A 43 -0.25 7.03 15.48
CA LEU A 43 -0.17 5.64 14.99
C LEU A 43 1.27 5.13 15.06
N GLU A 44 1.42 3.85 15.41
CA GLU A 44 2.64 3.12 15.11
C GLU A 44 2.55 2.56 13.69
N VAL A 45 3.57 2.83 12.85
CA VAL A 45 3.64 2.34 11.47
C VAL A 45 4.92 1.58 11.21
N ARG A 46 4.82 0.55 10.37
CA ARG A 46 5.97 -0.17 9.82
C ARG A 46 5.91 -0.16 8.30
N VAL A 47 6.82 0.59 7.68
CA VAL A 47 6.91 0.73 6.23
C VAL A 47 7.95 -0.23 5.66
N ARG A 48 7.56 -1.06 4.69
CA ARG A 48 8.41 -2.07 4.06
C ARG A 48 8.19 -2.13 2.55
N GLN A 49 9.23 -2.48 1.81
CA GLN A 49 9.16 -2.69 0.36
C GLN A 49 9.95 -3.93 -0.06
N THR A 50 9.44 -4.66 -1.04
CA THR A 50 10.14 -5.80 -1.63
C THR A 50 9.80 -5.96 -3.12
N ASP A 51 10.76 -6.53 -3.86
CA ASP A 51 10.57 -7.02 -5.23
C ASP A 51 10.33 -8.55 -5.28
N ASP A 52 10.25 -9.21 -4.12
CA ASP A 52 9.92 -10.65 -3.97
C ASP A 52 8.48 -10.83 -3.48
N GLU A 53 7.64 -11.44 -4.31
CA GLU A 53 6.23 -11.71 -3.98
C GLU A 53 6.09 -12.60 -2.74
N GLY A 54 6.96 -13.60 -2.60
CA GLY A 54 6.99 -14.49 -1.44
C GLY A 54 7.31 -13.73 -0.16
N GLU A 55 8.12 -12.68 -0.22
CA GLU A 55 8.39 -11.82 0.93
C GLU A 55 7.18 -10.96 1.30
N LEU A 56 6.50 -10.38 0.32
CA LEU A 56 5.27 -9.63 0.55
C LEU A 56 4.19 -10.51 1.19
N LEU A 57 4.03 -11.74 0.70
CA LEU A 57 3.10 -12.73 1.27
C LEU A 57 3.43 -13.05 2.74
N ARG A 58 4.71 -13.23 3.08
CA ARG A 58 5.14 -13.44 4.47
C ARG A 58 4.74 -12.27 5.37
N TRP A 59 4.85 -11.04 4.88
CA TRP A 59 4.45 -9.86 5.65
C TRP A 59 2.93 -9.75 5.82
N VAL A 60 2.17 -10.09 4.77
CA VAL A 60 0.70 -10.11 4.83
C VAL A 60 0.22 -11.18 5.83
N HIS A 61 0.77 -12.39 5.81
CA HIS A 61 0.41 -13.42 6.79
C HIS A 61 0.72 -13.00 8.22
N ALA A 62 1.90 -12.41 8.45
CA ALA A 62 2.26 -11.90 9.77
C ALA A 62 1.30 -10.78 10.25
N ALA A 63 0.82 -9.93 9.34
CA ALA A 63 -0.18 -8.92 9.67
C ALA A 63 -1.55 -9.56 10.00
N ALA A 64 -1.96 -10.59 9.25
CA ALA A 64 -3.18 -11.33 9.52
C ALA A 64 -3.15 -12.01 10.89
N ASP A 65 -2.05 -12.69 11.22
CA ASP A 65 -1.86 -13.35 12.52
C ASP A 65 -1.86 -12.36 13.68
N ALA A 66 -1.29 -11.16 13.49
CA ALA A 66 -1.27 -10.10 14.49
C ALA A 66 -2.59 -9.32 14.58
N GLY A 67 -3.48 -9.46 13.60
CA GLY A 67 -4.65 -8.61 13.43
C GLY A 67 -4.28 -7.15 13.14
N ASP A 68 -3.15 -6.89 12.47
CA ASP A 68 -2.68 -5.53 12.17
C ASP A 68 -3.37 -4.96 10.91
N PRO A 69 -3.76 -3.66 10.89
CA PRO A 69 -4.28 -3.02 9.68
C PRO A 69 -3.19 -2.88 8.61
N VAL A 70 -3.59 -2.93 7.34
CA VAL A 70 -2.66 -2.91 6.20
C VAL A 70 -2.99 -1.77 5.24
N VAL A 71 -1.99 -0.97 4.88
CA VAL A 71 -1.99 -0.12 3.69
C VAL A 71 -1.06 -0.77 2.68
N ILE A 72 -1.56 -1.14 1.50
CA ILE A 72 -0.77 -1.84 0.50
C ILE A 72 -0.72 -1.10 -0.84
N ASN A 73 0.46 -0.97 -1.41
CA ASN A 73 0.62 -0.68 -2.83
C ASN A 73 1.34 -1.87 -3.47
N PRO A 74 0.62 -2.79 -4.12
CA PRO A 74 1.20 -4.05 -4.62
C PRO A 74 2.01 -3.86 -5.92
N GLY A 75 2.06 -2.65 -6.48
CA GLY A 75 2.68 -2.40 -7.77
C GLY A 75 2.05 -3.26 -8.86
N GLY A 76 2.88 -3.95 -9.64
CA GLY A 76 2.41 -4.84 -10.72
C GLY A 76 1.52 -5.99 -10.23
N TRP A 77 1.71 -6.46 -8.99
CA TRP A 77 0.96 -7.59 -8.45
C TRP A 77 -0.52 -7.30 -8.20
N SER A 78 -0.91 -6.02 -8.19
CA SER A 78 -2.32 -5.60 -8.28
C SER A 78 -3.03 -6.33 -9.42
N HIS A 79 -2.37 -6.46 -10.56
CA HIS A 79 -2.98 -6.89 -11.83
C HIS A 79 -2.71 -8.36 -12.16
N THR A 80 -1.81 -9.02 -11.43
CA THR A 80 -1.32 -10.36 -11.80
C THR A 80 -1.43 -11.39 -10.69
N SER A 81 -1.46 -10.98 -9.42
CA SER A 81 -1.31 -11.91 -8.31
C SER A 81 -2.65 -12.32 -7.69
N VAL A 82 -3.10 -13.52 -8.05
CA VAL A 82 -4.20 -14.19 -7.34
C VAL A 82 -3.75 -14.66 -5.95
N VAL A 83 -2.48 -15.06 -5.80
CA VAL A 83 -1.96 -15.54 -4.52
C VAL A 83 -1.90 -14.42 -3.48
N LEU A 84 -1.54 -13.19 -3.88
CA LEU A 84 -1.60 -12.03 -2.99
C LEU A 84 -3.04 -11.69 -2.60
N HIS A 85 -3.99 -11.79 -3.54
CA HIS A 85 -5.41 -11.64 -3.21
C HIS A 85 -5.84 -12.63 -2.13
N ASP A 86 -5.51 -13.91 -2.26
CA ASP A 86 -5.89 -14.94 -1.29
C ASP A 86 -5.23 -14.70 0.08
N ALA A 87 -3.98 -14.23 0.09
CA ALA A 87 -3.30 -13.85 1.33
C ALA A 87 -3.98 -12.66 2.03
N LEU A 88 -4.35 -11.64 1.28
CA LEU A 88 -5.02 -10.45 1.79
C LEU A 88 -6.44 -10.74 2.26
N ALA A 89 -7.14 -11.70 1.65
CA ALA A 89 -8.46 -12.14 2.08
C ALA A 89 -8.48 -12.76 3.50
N MET A 90 -7.32 -13.14 4.05
CA MET A 90 -7.18 -13.64 5.41
C MET A 90 -7.09 -12.51 6.47
N LEU A 91 -6.90 -11.25 6.05
CA LEU A 91 -6.86 -10.13 6.97
C LEU A 91 -8.22 -9.94 7.64
N THR A 92 -8.20 -9.81 8.97
CA THR A 92 -9.39 -9.48 9.78
C THR A 92 -9.44 -8.01 10.15
N ALA A 93 -8.30 -7.33 10.12
CA ALA A 93 -8.17 -5.89 10.29
C ALA A 93 -8.29 -5.17 8.93
N PRO A 94 -8.54 -3.84 8.93
CA PRO A 94 -8.81 -3.13 7.68
C PRO A 94 -7.63 -3.13 6.70
N LEU A 95 -7.97 -3.21 5.41
CA LEU A 95 -7.05 -3.20 4.27
C LEU A 95 -7.36 -2.05 3.32
N VAL A 96 -6.38 -1.19 3.05
CA VAL A 96 -6.49 -0.11 2.05
C VAL A 96 -5.48 -0.31 0.92
N GLU A 97 -5.95 -0.40 -0.31
CA GLU A 97 -5.09 -0.41 -1.51
C GLU A 97 -4.78 1.03 -1.93
N VAL A 98 -3.50 1.30 -2.23
CA VAL A 98 -3.02 2.60 -2.68
C VAL A 98 -2.28 2.45 -4.00
N HIS A 99 -2.58 3.32 -4.95
CA HIS A 99 -1.85 3.51 -6.20
C HIS A 99 -1.45 4.97 -6.38
N ILE A 100 -0.15 5.22 -6.54
CA ILE A 100 0.39 6.58 -6.76
C ILE A 100 -0.20 7.19 -8.06
N SER A 101 -0.15 6.44 -9.16
CA SER A 101 -0.73 6.86 -10.44
C SER A 101 -2.21 6.47 -10.55
N ASN A 102 -2.98 7.18 -11.37
CA ASN A 102 -4.35 6.78 -11.69
C ASN A 102 -4.32 5.57 -12.64
N ILE A 103 -4.48 4.37 -12.10
CA ILE A 103 -4.40 3.11 -12.86
C ILE A 103 -5.48 3.02 -13.95
N HIS A 104 -6.62 3.71 -13.80
CA HIS A 104 -7.71 3.72 -14.78
C HIS A 104 -7.46 4.64 -15.98
N ARG A 105 -6.44 5.52 -15.92
CA ARG A 105 -6.00 6.32 -17.07
C ARG A 105 -4.87 5.67 -17.87
N ARG A 106 -4.42 4.50 -17.42
CA ARG A 106 -3.26 3.80 -17.96
C ARG A 106 -3.68 2.68 -18.90
N GLU A 107 -2.74 1.78 -19.23
CA GLU A 107 -2.98 0.61 -20.07
C GLU A 107 -4.14 -0.25 -19.51
N GLU A 108 -4.95 -0.86 -20.39
CA GLU A 108 -6.17 -1.59 -20.02
C GLU A 108 -5.94 -2.69 -18.96
N PHE A 109 -4.80 -3.39 -19.03
CA PHE A 109 -4.45 -4.41 -18.04
C PHE A 109 -4.29 -3.88 -16.61
N ARG A 110 -4.15 -2.56 -16.42
CA ARG A 110 -4.05 -1.92 -15.10
C ARG A 110 -5.40 -1.52 -14.52
N HIS A 111 -6.47 -1.58 -15.31
CA HIS A 111 -7.79 -1.14 -14.87
C HIS A 111 -8.44 -2.14 -13.92
N SER A 112 -7.95 -3.39 -13.93
CA SER A 112 -8.40 -4.46 -13.05
C SER A 112 -7.34 -4.75 -11.99
N SER A 113 -7.74 -4.71 -10.73
CA SER A 113 -6.94 -5.14 -9.59
C SER A 113 -7.60 -6.36 -8.93
N TYR A 114 -6.82 -7.41 -8.70
CA TYR A 114 -7.23 -8.52 -7.83
C TYR A 114 -7.31 -8.05 -6.39
N VAL A 115 -6.35 -7.23 -5.93
CA VAL A 115 -6.32 -6.69 -4.56
C VAL A 115 -7.56 -5.85 -4.23
N SER A 116 -8.04 -5.03 -5.18
CA SER A 116 -9.22 -4.17 -4.97
C SER A 116 -10.48 -4.94 -4.58
N ARG A 117 -10.55 -6.25 -4.91
CA ARG A 117 -11.71 -7.09 -4.62
C ARG A 117 -11.82 -7.48 -3.14
N VAL A 118 -10.72 -7.38 -2.39
CA VAL A 118 -10.64 -7.76 -0.97
C VAL A 118 -10.24 -6.59 -0.06
N ALA A 119 -9.92 -5.43 -0.62
CA ALA A 119 -9.64 -4.22 0.15
C ALA A 119 -10.94 -3.53 0.61
N ASP A 120 -10.91 -2.93 1.80
CA ASP A 120 -12.00 -2.08 2.31
C ASP A 120 -12.11 -0.75 1.56
N GLY A 121 -11.01 -0.29 0.99
CA GLY A 121 -10.94 0.96 0.23
C GLY A 121 -9.78 0.97 -0.75
N VAL A 122 -9.95 1.73 -1.83
CA VAL A 122 -8.94 1.93 -2.88
C VAL A 122 -8.72 3.41 -3.10
N ILE A 123 -7.47 3.85 -3.04
CA ILE A 123 -7.06 5.22 -3.35
C ILE A 123 -6.11 5.17 -4.55
N ALA A 124 -6.50 5.76 -5.68
CA ALA A 124 -5.70 5.73 -6.89
C ALA A 124 -5.55 7.12 -7.51
N GLY A 125 -4.31 7.46 -7.90
CA GLY A 125 -4.02 8.68 -8.66
C GLY A 125 -3.87 9.96 -7.87
N LEU A 126 -3.73 9.86 -6.55
CA LEU A 126 -3.49 11.01 -5.67
C LEU A 126 -2.01 11.14 -5.28
N GLY A 127 -1.10 10.50 -6.02
CA GLY A 127 0.33 10.53 -5.74
C GLY A 127 0.66 9.86 -4.40
N VAL A 128 1.73 10.31 -3.76
CA VAL A 128 2.16 9.83 -2.44
C VAL A 128 1.19 10.22 -1.31
N GLU A 129 0.37 11.24 -1.52
CA GLU A 129 -0.65 11.66 -0.55
C GLU A 129 -1.72 10.60 -0.30
N GLY A 130 -1.90 9.66 -1.24
CA GLY A 130 -2.79 8.51 -1.06
C GLY A 130 -2.46 7.67 0.18
N TYR A 131 -1.18 7.58 0.56
CA TYR A 131 -0.76 6.89 1.78
C TYR A 131 -1.20 7.64 3.04
N ALA A 132 -1.04 8.96 3.07
CA ALA A 132 -1.47 9.79 4.20
C ALA A 132 -2.99 9.71 4.39
N LEU A 133 -3.76 9.76 3.29
CA LEU A 133 -5.21 9.60 3.31
C LEU A 133 -5.64 8.22 3.85
N ALA A 134 -4.95 7.15 3.45
CA ALA A 134 -5.20 5.81 3.96
C ALA A 134 -4.98 5.73 5.49
N LEU A 135 -3.88 6.31 6.00
CA LEU A 135 -3.60 6.34 7.44
C LEU A 135 -4.65 7.16 8.20
N ARG A 136 -5.07 8.31 7.68
CA ARG A 136 -6.12 9.14 8.28
C ARG A 136 -7.45 8.37 8.36
N TRP A 137 -7.80 7.63 7.32
CA TRP A 137 -8.99 6.78 7.31
C TRP A 137 -8.91 5.67 8.36
N LEU A 138 -7.76 5.01 8.51
CA LEU A 138 -7.54 3.99 9.55
C LEU A 138 -7.64 4.57 10.97
N ALA A 139 -6.98 5.71 11.23
CA ALA A 139 -7.01 6.38 12.53
C ALA A 139 -8.43 6.78 12.96
N ALA A 140 -9.27 7.20 12.01
CA ALA A 140 -10.66 7.57 12.27
C ALA A 140 -11.53 6.38 12.69
N ARG A 141 -11.13 5.15 12.36
CA ARG A 141 -11.85 3.90 12.66
C ARG A 141 -11.39 3.23 13.96
N GLY A 142 -10.52 3.89 14.73
CA GLY A 142 -10.06 3.38 16.01
C GLY A 142 -8.92 2.36 15.90
N ALA A 143 -8.18 2.34 14.79
CA ALA A 143 -6.83 1.80 14.81
C ALA A 143 -5.98 2.70 15.72
N ARG A 144 -5.99 2.43 17.03
CA ARG A 144 -5.11 3.02 18.05
C ARG A 144 -4.67 1.90 18.97
#